data_AF-A0A7C4RNK7-F1
#
_entry.id   AF-A0A7C4RNK7-F1
#
_cell.length_a   1.000
_cell.length_b   1.000
_cell.length_c   1.000
_cell.angle_alpha   90.00
_cell.angle_beta   90.00
_cell.angle_gamma   90.00
#
_symmetry.space_group_name_H-M   'P 1'
#
loop_
_entity.id
_entity.type
_entity.pdbx_description
1 polymer ?
#
loop_
_entity_poly.entity_id
_entity_poly.type
_entity_poly.pdbx_seq_one_letter_code
_entity_poly.pdbx_strand_id
1 'polypeptide(L)'
;MTDFNPNNSVENQLFNQSSIPTQPQSQPRGDNAEIEQIASIITDLDRRLRILEERYSNIRKKLQLTDQNILESERGFVKELKIINDDALKLKKQVNDYSEKISIFTDEINQAAKKTDVKLIEKYLDLWDPKNFVTRKELKEYLKQKENFPPILIKDNEKDINTEEHIEESER
;
A
#
# COMPACT_ATOMS: atom_id res chain seq x y z
N MET A 1 -28.77 10.96 -13.05
CA MET A 1 -29.86 11.90 -12.77
C MET A 1 -29.49 13.24 -13.39
N THR A 2 -29.81 13.40 -14.68
CA THR A 2 -29.96 14.67 -15.43
C THR A 2 -30.37 14.26 -16.84
N ASP A 3 -31.67 14.37 -17.09
CA ASP A 3 -32.33 14.04 -18.35
C ASP A 3 -32.07 15.13 -19.40
N PHE A 4 -31.75 14.70 -20.63
CA PHE A 4 -31.69 15.56 -21.80
C PHE A 4 -33.10 15.64 -22.43
N ASN A 5 -33.65 16.85 -22.46
CA ASN A 5 -34.92 17.18 -23.11
C ASN A 5 -34.66 17.97 -24.40
N PRO A 6 -35.05 17.47 -25.59
CA PRO A 6 -35.06 18.27 -26.81
C PRO A 6 -36.50 18.53 -27.24
N ASN A 7 -37.10 19.60 -26.73
CA ASN A 7 -38.31 20.18 -27.30
C ASN A 7 -38.12 21.69 -27.36
N ASN A 8 -37.80 22.19 -28.56
CA ASN A 8 -38.22 23.55 -28.90
C ASN A 8 -38.51 23.64 -30.40
N SER A 9 -39.77 23.39 -30.72
CA SER A 9 -40.41 23.73 -31.98
C SER A 9 -40.42 25.24 -32.15
N VAL A 10 -39.94 25.74 -33.29
CA VAL A 10 -40.21 27.12 -33.71
C VAL A 10 -41.01 27.05 -35.00
N GLU A 11 -42.32 27.09 -34.81
CA GLU A 11 -43.33 27.40 -35.81
C GLU A 11 -43.87 28.78 -35.43
N ASN A 12 -43.70 29.79 -36.29
CA ASN A 12 -44.70 30.83 -36.51
C ASN A 12 -44.32 31.84 -37.60
N GLN A 13 -45.18 31.85 -38.63
CA GLN A 13 -45.85 32.99 -39.27
C GLN A 13 -45.02 33.91 -40.20
N LEU A 14 -45.27 33.89 -41.52
CA LEU A 14 -46.36 34.58 -42.25
C LEU A 14 -46.27 36.11 -42.23
N PHE A 15 -45.62 36.65 -43.26
CA PHE A 15 -45.78 38.00 -43.85
C PHE A 15 -45.41 37.83 -45.33
N ASN A 16 -46.33 37.68 -46.29
CA ASN A 16 -47.29 38.60 -46.89
C ASN A 16 -46.70 39.85 -47.59
N GLN A 17 -46.93 39.83 -48.92
CA GLN A 17 -47.14 40.91 -49.89
C GLN A 17 -46.03 41.31 -50.90
N SER A 18 -46.55 41.35 -52.14
CA SER A 18 -46.22 42.22 -53.27
C SER A 18 -45.06 41.89 -54.19
N SER A 19 -45.46 41.36 -55.35
CA SER A 19 -44.83 41.36 -56.66
C SER A 19 -44.28 42.72 -57.12
N ILE A 20 -43.08 42.68 -57.70
CA ILE A 20 -42.65 43.60 -58.76
C ILE A 20 -42.06 42.74 -59.89
N PRO A 21 -42.59 42.77 -61.13
CA PRO A 21 -41.94 42.15 -62.27
C PRO A 21 -40.80 43.07 -62.72
N THR A 22 -39.59 42.76 -62.30
CA THR A 22 -38.40 43.47 -62.77
C THR A 22 -38.13 43.10 -64.23
N GLN A 23 -38.22 44.12 -65.09
CA GLN A 23 -37.88 44.09 -66.50
C GLN A 23 -36.48 43.49 -66.74
N PRO A 24 -36.23 42.84 -67.90
CA PRO A 24 -34.90 42.40 -68.27
C PRO A 24 -34.04 43.62 -68.64
N GLN A 25 -33.35 44.18 -67.65
CA GLN A 25 -32.33 45.21 -67.88
C GLN A 25 -31.06 44.57 -68.43
N SER A 26 -30.85 44.80 -69.72
CA SER A 26 -29.57 44.99 -70.42
C SER A 26 -28.30 44.55 -69.67
N GLN A 27 -27.68 43.50 -70.19
CA GLN A 27 -26.31 43.07 -69.88
C GLN A 27 -25.33 44.26 -70.01
N PRO A 28 -24.61 44.65 -68.93
CA PRO A 28 -23.44 45.48 -69.07
C PRO A 28 -22.26 44.61 -69.51
N ARG A 29 -21.54 45.14 -70.50
CA ARG A 29 -20.32 44.59 -71.11
C ARG A 29 -19.27 44.21 -70.06
N GLY A 30 -18.73 42.99 -70.18
CA GLY A 30 -17.35 42.55 -69.86
C GLY A 30 -16.75 42.87 -68.48
N ASP A 31 -16.60 44.13 -68.15
CA ASP A 31 -15.66 44.61 -67.13
C ASP A 31 -16.29 44.70 -65.72
N ASN A 32 -17.62 44.87 -65.63
CA ASN A 32 -18.32 44.91 -64.34
C ASN A 32 -18.48 43.53 -63.68
N ALA A 33 -18.48 42.46 -64.49
CA ALA A 33 -18.60 41.10 -64.00
C ALA A 33 -17.37 40.64 -63.20
N GLU A 34 -16.18 41.12 -63.58
CA GLU A 34 -14.94 40.85 -62.83
C GLU A 34 -14.95 41.56 -61.47
N ILE A 35 -15.43 42.82 -61.42
CA ILE A 35 -15.54 43.59 -60.18
C ILE A 35 -16.54 42.92 -59.22
N GLU A 36 -17.67 42.42 -59.73
CA GLU A 36 -18.67 41.71 -58.92
C GLU A 36 -18.13 40.36 -58.38
N GLN A 37 -17.34 39.64 -59.18
CA GLN A 37 -16.65 38.43 -58.73
C GLN A 37 -15.62 38.72 -57.63
N ILE A 38 -14.83 39.79 -57.78
CA ILE A 38 -13.87 40.23 -56.75
C ILE A 38 -14.60 40.62 -55.46
N ALA A 39 -15.71 41.35 -55.56
CA ALA A 39 -16.51 41.72 -54.38
C ALA A 39 -17.07 40.50 -53.64
N SER A 40 -17.51 39.48 -54.39
CA SER A 40 -17.96 38.21 -53.83
C SER A 40 -16.84 37.46 -53.10
N ILE A 41 -15.65 37.40 -53.69
CA ILE A 41 -14.47 36.78 -53.06
C ILE A 41 -14.09 37.50 -51.76
N ILE A 42 -14.09 38.84 -51.76
CA ILE A 42 -13.79 39.63 -50.55
C ILE A 42 -14.82 39.34 -49.44
N THR A 43 -16.09 39.22 -49.79
CA THR A 43 -17.16 38.90 -48.84
C THR A 43 -17.00 37.49 -48.26
N ASP A 44 -16.62 36.50 -49.08
CA ASP A 44 -16.33 35.14 -48.60
C ASP A 44 -15.08 35.11 -47.71
N LEU A 45 -14.03 35.87 -48.06
CA LEU A 45 -12.83 36.00 -47.24
C LEU A 45 -13.14 36.63 -45.87
N ASP A 46 -13.94 37.69 -45.82
CA ASP A 46 -14.37 38.32 -44.57
C ASP A 46 -15.14 37.35 -43.68
N ARG A 47 -16.08 36.59 -44.27
CA ARG A 47 -16.82 35.55 -43.56
C ARG A 47 -15.88 34.47 -42.99
N ARG A 48 -14.92 34.00 -43.79
CA ARG A 48 -13.94 32.97 -43.35
C ARG A 48 -13.05 33.51 -42.24
N LEU A 49 -12.60 34.75 -42.34
CA LEU A 49 -11.76 35.40 -41.33
C LEU A 49 -12.52 35.50 -40.01
N ARG A 50 -13.77 35.95 -40.03
CA ARG A 50 -14.63 36.01 -38.84
C ARG A 50 -14.83 34.63 -38.18
N ILE A 51 -15.04 33.58 -38.98
CA ILE A 51 -15.15 32.20 -38.45
C ILE A 51 -13.84 31.74 -37.81
N LEU A 52 -12.68 32.09 -38.39
CA LEU A 52 -11.37 31.77 -37.83
C LEU A 52 -11.13 32.50 -36.51
N GLU A 53 -11.49 33.78 -36.42
CA GLU A 53 -11.40 34.57 -35.18
C GLU A 53 -12.26 33.97 -34.07
N GLU A 54 -13.51 33.59 -34.40
CA GLU A 54 -14.41 32.94 -33.44
C GLU A 54 -13.85 31.60 -32.96
N ARG A 55 -13.35 30.76 -33.89
CA ARG A 55 -12.70 29.48 -33.56
C ARG A 55 -11.47 29.68 -32.68
N TYR A 56 -10.63 30.66 -33.00
CA TYR A 56 -9.45 30.98 -32.21
C TYR A 56 -9.84 31.43 -30.79
N SER A 57 -10.84 32.29 -30.66
CA SER A 57 -11.40 32.72 -29.37
C SER A 57 -11.92 31.52 -28.56
N ASN A 58 -12.64 30.60 -29.20
CA ASN A 58 -13.16 29.40 -28.56
C ASN A 58 -12.04 28.44 -28.12
N ILE A 59 -11.01 28.23 -28.93
CA ILE A 59 -9.85 27.41 -28.56
C ILE A 59 -9.12 28.03 -27.37
N ARG A 60 -8.90 29.35 -27.38
CA ARG A 60 -8.24 30.05 -26.28
C ARG A 60 -9.02 29.91 -24.96
N LYS A 61 -10.35 30.04 -25.00
CA LYS A 61 -11.20 29.83 -23.81
C LYS A 61 -11.13 28.39 -23.31
N LYS A 62 -11.21 27.41 -24.22
CA LYS A 62 -11.08 25.99 -23.86
C LYS A 62 -9.73 25.69 -23.22
N LEU A 63 -8.65 26.22 -23.79
CA LEU A 63 -7.30 26.08 -23.24
C LEU A 63 -7.22 26.64 -21.82
N GLN A 64 -7.74 27.84 -21.58
CA GLN A 64 -7.76 28.44 -20.24
C GLN A 64 -8.53 27.59 -19.22
N LEU A 65 -9.69 27.04 -19.61
CA LEU A 65 -10.46 26.14 -18.75
C LEU A 65 -9.74 24.82 -18.49
N THR A 66 -9.07 24.27 -19.52
CA THR A 66 -8.23 23.07 -19.37
C THR A 66 -7.07 23.32 -18.43
N ASP A 67 -6.36 24.44 -18.58
CA ASP A 67 -5.25 24.81 -17.69
C ASP A 67 -5.73 24.97 -16.24
N GLN A 68 -6.88 25.62 -16.04
CA GLN A 68 -7.47 25.77 -14.71
C GLN A 68 -7.86 24.41 -14.11
N ASN A 69 -8.46 23.53 -14.90
CA ASN A 69 -8.84 22.18 -14.45
C ASN A 69 -7.61 21.33 -14.11
N ILE A 70 -6.55 21.40 -14.93
CA ILE A 70 -5.28 20.71 -14.64
C ILE A 70 -4.69 21.21 -13.31
N LEU A 71 -4.65 22.53 -13.09
CA LEU A 71 -4.14 23.10 -11.83
C LEU A 71 -4.99 22.72 -10.62
N GLU A 72 -6.31 22.68 -10.76
CA GLU A 72 -7.21 22.26 -9.70
C GLU A 72 -7.04 20.77 -9.37
N SER A 73 -6.96 19.94 -10.41
CA SER A 73 -6.71 18.51 -10.30
C SER A 73 -5.36 18.21 -9.65
N GLU A 74 -4.29 18.89 -10.06
CA GLU A 74 -2.96 18.77 -9.46
C GLU A 74 -2.99 19.11 -7.96
N ARG A 75 -3.65 20.20 -7.57
CA ARG A 75 -3.81 20.57 -6.16
C ARG A 75 -4.61 19.52 -5.39
N GLY A 76 -5.63 18.92 -6.00
CA GLY A 76 -6.38 17.79 -5.46
C GLY A 76 -5.47 16.60 -5.19
N PHE A 77 -4.73 16.16 -6.21
CA PHE A 77 -3.79 15.04 -6.13
C PHE A 77 -2.71 15.24 -5.06
N VAL A 78 -2.12 16.44 -4.96
CA VAL A 78 -1.10 16.73 -3.93
C VAL A 78 -1.69 16.62 -2.52
N LYS A 79 -2.93 17.06 -2.31
CA LYS A 79 -3.61 16.91 -1.01
C LYS A 79 -3.90 15.44 -0.70
N GLU A 80 -4.40 14.68 -1.67
CA GLU A 80 -4.65 13.24 -1.50
C GLU A 80 -3.36 12.48 -1.19
N LEU A 81 -2.26 12.79 -1.89
CA LEU A 81 -0.96 12.18 -1.64
C LEU A 81 -0.47 12.48 -0.22
N LYS A 82 -0.67 13.71 0.27
CA LYS A 82 -0.35 14.08 1.65
C LYS A 82 -1.18 13.28 2.66
N ILE A 83 -2.47 13.12 2.42
CA ILE A 83 -3.36 12.32 3.29
C ILE A 83 -2.90 10.86 3.31
N ILE A 84 -2.63 10.27 2.15
CA ILE A 84 -2.12 8.90 2.03
C ILE A 84 -0.80 8.73 2.78
N ASN A 85 0.12 9.70 2.66
CA ASN A 85 1.39 9.67 3.38
C ASN A 85 1.19 9.76 4.91
N ASP A 86 0.30 10.64 5.37
CA ASP A 86 -0.01 10.77 6.79
C ASP A 86 -0.65 9.47 7.33
N ASP A 87 -1.52 8.82 6.56
CA ASP A 87 -2.13 7.55 6.93
C ASP A 87 -1.14 6.38 6.89
N ALA A 88 -0.19 6.37 5.94
CA ALA A 88 0.90 5.41 5.92
C ALA A 88 1.81 5.54 7.16
N LEU A 89 2.08 6.77 7.62
CA LEU A 89 2.81 7.02 8.85
C LEU A 89 2.05 6.53 10.10
N LYS A 90 0.73 6.77 10.15
CA LYS A 90 -0.12 6.24 11.24
C LYS A 90 -0.14 4.72 11.24
N LEU A 91 -0.29 4.08 10.08
CA LEU A 91 -0.26 2.62 9.94
C LEU A 91 1.08 2.05 10.41
N LYS A 92 2.20 2.66 10.00
CA LYS A 92 3.52 2.25 10.47
C LYS A 92 3.63 2.32 12.00
N LYS A 93 3.10 3.38 12.62
CA LYS A 93 3.07 3.50 14.08
C LYS A 93 2.21 2.40 14.71
N GLN A 94 1.00 2.17 14.21
CA GLN A 94 0.11 1.11 14.71
C GLN A 94 0.74 -0.28 14.60
N VAL A 95 1.43 -0.58 13.49
CA VAL A 95 2.15 -1.84 13.31
C VAL A 95 3.26 -2.00 14.34
N ASN A 96 4.02 -0.93 14.63
CA ASN A 96 5.04 -0.97 15.68
C ASN A 96 4.42 -1.19 17.07
N ASP A 97 3.33 -0.48 17.39
CA ASP A 97 2.61 -0.64 18.66
C ASP A 97 2.07 -2.07 18.82
N TYR A 98 1.58 -2.70 17.75
CA TYR A 98 1.16 -4.10 17.76
C TYR A 98 2.34 -5.06 17.91
N SER A 99 3.46 -4.79 17.24
CA SER A 99 4.68 -5.60 17.38
C SER A 99 5.19 -5.59 18.82
N GLU A 100 5.15 -4.44 19.48
CA GLU A 100 5.53 -4.30 20.89
C GLU A 100 4.59 -5.12 21.80
N LYS A 101 3.27 -5.00 21.61
CA LYS A 101 2.29 -5.80 22.36
C LYS A 101 2.47 -7.30 22.15
N ILE A 102 2.79 -7.73 20.93
CA ILE A 102 3.06 -9.15 20.63
C ILE A 102 4.35 -9.61 21.33
N SER A 103 5.38 -8.76 21.39
CA SER A 103 6.61 -9.07 22.14
C SER A 103 6.31 -9.28 23.61
N ILE A 104 5.58 -8.35 24.24
CA ILE A 104 5.17 -8.46 25.65
C ILE A 104 4.35 -9.73 25.87
N PHE A 105 3.38 -10.01 25.00
CA PHE A 105 2.57 -11.22 25.08
C PHE A 105 3.40 -12.50 24.96
N THR A 106 4.43 -12.49 24.10
CA THR A 106 5.37 -13.61 23.97
C THR A 106 6.20 -13.79 25.24
N ASP A 107 6.65 -12.69 25.85
CA ASP A 107 7.37 -12.71 27.12
C ASP A 107 6.49 -13.22 28.26
N GLU A 108 5.23 -12.81 28.32
CA GLU A 108 4.24 -13.31 29.27
C GLU A 108 3.97 -14.81 29.08
N ILE A 109 3.85 -15.30 27.84
CA ILE A 109 3.73 -16.74 27.57
C ILE A 109 4.97 -17.51 28.02
N ASN A 110 6.16 -16.95 27.80
CA ASN A 110 7.41 -17.58 28.24
C ASN A 110 7.55 -17.58 29.78
N GLN A 111 6.99 -16.59 30.46
CA GLN A 111 6.97 -16.49 31.93
C GLN A 111 5.84 -17.30 32.57
N ALA A 112 4.70 -17.44 31.89
CA ALA A 112 3.54 -18.19 32.35
C ALA A 112 3.90 -19.69 32.41
N ALA A 113 4.29 -20.12 33.61
CA ALA A 113 4.64 -21.49 34.01
C ALA A 113 5.47 -22.23 32.95
N LYS A 114 6.80 -22.07 33.00
CA LYS A 114 7.72 -22.92 32.24
C LYS A 114 7.24 -24.36 32.43
N LYS A 115 7.00 -25.10 31.34
CA LYS A 115 6.62 -26.52 31.41
C LYS A 115 7.55 -27.32 32.32
N THR A 116 8.79 -26.85 32.44
CA THR A 116 9.80 -27.31 33.40
C THR A 116 9.37 -27.17 34.86
N ASP A 117 8.79 -26.04 35.28
CA ASP A 117 8.39 -25.78 36.66
C ASP A 117 7.19 -26.64 37.05
N VAL A 118 6.24 -26.83 36.13
CA VAL A 118 5.11 -27.75 36.32
C VAL A 118 5.59 -29.20 36.45
N LYS A 119 6.54 -29.62 35.60
CA LYS A 119 7.20 -30.94 35.71
C LYS A 119 8.02 -31.09 36.99
N LEU A 120 8.63 -30.01 37.49
CA LEU A 120 9.39 -30.02 38.73
C LEU A 120 8.44 -30.28 39.92
N ILE A 121 7.30 -29.59 39.94
CA ILE A 121 6.25 -29.77 40.95
C ILE A 121 5.69 -31.19 40.88
N GLU A 122 5.42 -31.71 39.68
CA GLU A 122 4.99 -33.10 39.46
C GLU A 122 6.00 -34.10 40.08
N LYS A 123 7.29 -33.92 39.80
CA LYS A 123 8.36 -34.76 40.36
C LYS A 123 8.49 -34.65 41.88
N TYR A 124 8.28 -33.46 42.46
CA TYR A 124 8.27 -33.29 43.92
C TYR A 124 7.04 -33.95 44.55
N LEU A 125 5.90 -33.92 43.88
CA LEU A 125 4.68 -34.58 44.32
C LEU A 125 4.85 -36.11 44.32
N ASP A 126 5.47 -36.66 43.28
CA ASP A 126 5.82 -38.08 43.18
C ASP A 126 6.79 -38.52 44.29
N LEU A 127 7.76 -37.66 44.63
CA LEU A 127 8.70 -37.91 45.74
C LEU A 127 8.02 -37.86 47.11
N TRP A 128 6.91 -37.14 47.21
CA TRP A 128 6.11 -37.00 48.43
C TRP A 128 5.03 -38.07 48.57
N ASP A 129 4.80 -38.91 47.55
CA ASP A 129 3.85 -40.03 47.68
C ASP A 129 4.32 -40.98 48.78
N PRO A 130 3.57 -41.09 49.90
CA PRO A 130 4.01 -41.86 51.04
C PRO A 130 4.11 -43.36 50.77
N LYS A 131 3.55 -43.83 49.65
CA LYS A 131 3.65 -45.21 49.19
C LYS A 131 5.06 -45.57 48.67
N ASN A 132 5.86 -44.58 48.28
CA ASN A 132 7.23 -44.76 47.80
C ASN A 132 8.28 -44.68 48.92
N PHE A 133 7.89 -44.38 50.17
CA PHE A 133 8.84 -44.38 51.28
C PHE A 133 9.22 -45.81 51.64
N VAL A 134 10.48 -46.15 51.38
CA VAL A 134 11.07 -47.44 51.74
C VAL A 134 11.05 -47.61 53.25
N THR A 135 10.44 -48.70 53.72
CA THR A 135 10.38 -49.02 55.13
C THR A 135 11.78 -49.43 55.62
N ARG A 136 12.14 -49.17 56.89
CA ARG A 136 13.47 -49.51 57.45
C ARG A 136 13.86 -50.99 57.30
N LYS A 137 12.88 -51.88 57.13
CA LYS A 137 13.08 -53.31 56.88
C LYS A 137 13.50 -53.59 55.43
N GLU A 138 12.78 -53.01 54.47
CA GLU A 138 13.05 -53.14 53.03
C GLU A 138 14.42 -52.55 52.66
N LEU A 139 14.81 -51.42 53.29
CA LEU A 139 16.13 -50.82 53.07
C LEU A 139 17.27 -51.75 53.51
N LYS A 140 17.08 -52.52 54.60
CA LYS A 140 18.07 -53.49 55.09
C LYS A 140 18.19 -54.72 54.19
N GLU A 141 17.09 -55.17 53.58
CA GLU A 141 17.12 -56.23 52.57
C GLU A 141 17.85 -55.77 51.30
N TYR A 142 17.59 -54.55 50.82
CA TYR A 142 18.32 -53.98 49.68
C TYR A 142 19.82 -53.84 49.94
N LEU A 143 20.23 -53.42 51.13
CA LEU A 143 21.66 -53.31 51.49
C LEU A 143 22.34 -54.68 51.57
N LYS A 144 21.68 -55.69 52.15
CA LYS A 144 22.17 -57.08 52.15
C LYS A 144 22.30 -57.65 50.73
N GLN A 145 21.39 -57.29 49.83
CA GLN A 145 21.44 -57.73 48.44
C GLN A 145 22.59 -57.04 47.67
N LYS A 146 22.92 -55.79 48.02
CA LYS A 146 24.00 -55.02 47.40
C LYS A 146 25.40 -55.38 47.90
N GLU A 147 25.53 -55.89 49.13
CA GLU A 147 26.78 -56.47 49.66
C GLU A 147 27.20 -57.76 48.93
N ASN A 148 26.32 -58.35 48.11
CA ASN A 148 26.60 -59.57 47.35
C ASN A 148 27.15 -59.30 45.93
N PHE A 149 27.46 -58.05 45.58
CA PHE A 149 28.25 -57.74 44.38
C PHE A 149 29.74 -57.88 44.70
N PRO A 150 30.54 -58.55 43.84
CA PRO A 150 31.97 -58.66 44.04
C PRO A 150 32.58 -57.25 44.10
N PRO A 151 33.61 -57.02 44.96
CA PRO A 151 34.28 -55.75 45.00
C PRO A 151 34.79 -55.43 43.59
N ILE A 152 34.44 -54.24 43.09
CA ILE A 152 35.14 -53.66 41.95
C ILE A 152 36.59 -53.56 42.43
N LEU A 153 37.46 -54.40 41.88
CA LEU A 153 38.90 -54.27 42.04
C LEU A 153 39.27 -52.92 41.44
N ILE A 154 39.40 -51.92 42.29
CA ILE A 154 40.23 -50.75 42.00
C ILE A 154 41.62 -51.35 41.83
N LYS A 155 42.02 -51.56 40.58
CA LYS A 155 43.43 -51.83 40.27
C LYS A 155 44.17 -50.58 40.69
N ASP A 156 44.99 -50.72 41.72
CA ASP A 156 46.04 -49.78 42.06
C ASP A 156 46.95 -49.62 40.84
N ASN A 157 46.66 -48.61 40.02
CA ASN A 157 47.60 -48.07 39.06
C ASN A 157 48.39 -46.96 39.78
N GLU A 158 49.20 -47.35 40.77
CA GLU A 158 50.42 -46.60 41.05
C GLU A 158 51.41 -46.97 39.94
N LYS A 159 51.52 -46.11 38.93
CA LYS A 159 52.75 -45.93 38.16
C LYS A 159 52.80 -44.52 37.57
N ASP A 160 53.91 -43.88 37.87
CA ASP A 160 54.51 -42.75 37.17
C ASP A 160 53.98 -41.35 37.51
N ILE A 161 54.25 -40.94 38.77
CA ILE A 161 54.68 -39.56 39.02
C ILE A 161 56.17 -39.51 38.63
N ASN A 162 56.45 -39.16 37.39
CA ASN A 162 57.76 -38.64 36.98
C ASN A 162 57.55 -37.29 36.29
N THR A 163 57.87 -36.25 37.04
CA THR A 163 58.72 -35.12 36.67
C THR A 163 59.05 -34.96 35.18
N GLU A 164 58.57 -33.85 34.59
CA GLU A 164 59.20 -32.98 33.58
C GLU A 164 58.13 -31.91 33.26
N GLU A 165 58.12 -30.74 33.91
CA GLU A 165 58.91 -29.56 33.53
C GLU A 165 59.24 -29.48 32.02
N HIS A 166 58.34 -28.87 31.25
CA HIS A 166 58.62 -27.98 30.13
C HIS A 166 57.32 -27.16 29.91
N ILE A 167 57.25 -25.86 30.23
CA ILE A 167 57.83 -24.71 29.51
C ILE A 167 57.26 -24.58 28.09
N GLU A 168 56.92 -23.32 27.79
CA GLU A 168 56.52 -22.72 26.51
C GLU A 168 55.03 -22.82 26.16
N GLU A 169 54.25 -21.73 26.22
CA GLU A 169 54.35 -20.48 25.44
C GLU A 169 53.92 -20.71 23.97
N SER A 170 53.17 -19.75 23.44
CA SER A 170 52.49 -19.75 22.13
C SER A 170 51.16 -20.54 22.11
N GLU A 171 50.03 -20.04 21.62
CA GLU A 171 49.71 -19.00 20.64
C GLU A 171 48.38 -18.34 21.09
N ARG A 172 48.32 -17.00 21.13
CA ARG A 172 47.53 -16.17 20.18
C ARG A 172 46.06 -16.55 20.03
#